data_AF-A0A843LEF9-F1
#
_entry.id   AF-A0A843LEF9-F1
#
_cell.length_a   1.000
_cell.length_b   1.000
_cell.length_c   1.000
_cell.angle_alpha   90.00
_cell.angle_beta   90.00
_cell.angle_gamma   90.00
#
_symmetry.space_group_name_H-M   'P 1'
#
loop_
_entity.id
_entity.type
_entity.pdbx_description
1 polymer ?
#
loop_
_entity_poly.entity_id
_entity_poly.type
_entity_poly.pdbx_seq_one_letter_code
_entity_poly.pdbx_strand_id
1 'polypeptide(L)' 'GVTITLDTVEGLGTFIEIEILTGDGRDDAAARIGAIAKEVGVDGPPIYTSYLEMLLFKR' A
#
# COMPACT_ATOMS: atom_id res chain seq x y z
N GLY A 1 -5.67 -8.09 -11.80
CA GLY A 1 -5.61 -6.65 -12.10
C GLY A 1 -4.77 -5.96 -11.03
N VAL A 2 -4.57 -4.65 -11.15
CA VAL A 2 -3.96 -3.83 -10.09
C VAL A 2 -5.03 -2.84 -9.64
N THR A 3 -5.22 -2.71 -8.33
CA THR A 3 -6.02 -1.64 -7.73
C THR A 3 -5.07 -0.66 -7.06
N ILE A 4 -5.27 0.63 -7.29
CA ILE A 4 -4.55 1.72 -6.62
C ILE A 4 -5.58 2.59 -5.91
N THR A 5 -5.40 2.80 -4.62
CA THR A 5 -6.30 3.60 -3.77
C THR A 5 -5.51 4.75 -3.15
N LEU A 6 -6.09 5.95 -3.14
CA LEU A 6 -5.54 7.11 -2.45
C LEU A 6 -6.47 7.49 -1.30
N ASP A 7 -6.02 7.22 -0.08
CA ASP A 7 -6.81 7.41 1.14
C ASP A 7 -6.39 8.66 1.88
N THR A 8 -7.36 9.45 2.34
CA THR A 8 -7.12 10.49 3.34
C THR A 8 -7.72 10.02 4.65
N VAL A 9 -6.85 9.59 5.56
CA VAL A 9 -7.21 9.00 6.85
C VAL A 9 -7.15 10.07 7.93
N GLU A 10 -8.30 10.37 8.53
CA GLU A 10 -8.41 11.34 9.60
C GLU A 10 -7.45 10.99 10.77
N GLY A 11 -6.62 11.95 11.16
CA GLY A 11 -5.62 11.79 12.23
C GLY A 11 -4.30 11.13 11.81
N LEU A 12 -4.19 10.58 10.59
CA LEU A 12 -2.95 9.96 10.08
C LEU A 12 -2.34 10.67 8.88
N GLY A 13 -3.15 11.22 7.97
CA GLY A 13 -2.69 11.88 6.74
C GLY A 13 -3.17 11.18 5.47
N THR A 14 -2.45 11.39 4.37
CA THR A 14 -2.77 10.81 3.06
C THR A 14 -1.84 9.64 2.74
N PHE A 15 -2.41 8.54 2.23
CA PHE A 15 -1.72 7.28 1.94
C PHE A 15 -2.12 6.75 0.58
N ILE A 16 -1.24 5.93 0.00
CA ILE A 16 -1.50 5.17 -1.22
C ILE A 16 -1.40 3.69 -0.93
N GLU A 17 -2.39 2.93 -1.39
CA GLU A 17 -2.39 1.47 -1.34
C GLU A 17 -2.33 0.91 -2.77
N ILE A 18 -1.52 -0.14 -2.96
CA ILE A 18 -1.38 -0.83 -4.23
C ILE A 18 -1.63 -2.31 -3.99
N GLU A 19 -2.70 -2.84 -4.58
CA GLU A 19 -3.16 -4.20 -4.35
C GLU A 19 -3.20 -5.00 -5.65
N ILE A 20 -2.74 -6.25 -5.58
CA ILE A 20 -2.82 -7.19 -6.69
C ILE A 20 -3.52 -8.45 -6.18
N LEU A 21 -4.67 -8.77 -6.75
CA LEU A 21 -5.32 -10.06 -6.56
C LEU A 21 -4.60 -11.09 -7.45
N THR A 22 -3.93 -12.06 -6.82
CA THR A 22 -3.31 -13.22 -7.47
C THR A 22 -4.06 -14.51 -7.10
N GLY A 23 -4.07 -15.50 -7.99
CA GLY A 23 -4.58 -16.85 -7.68
C GLY A 23 -3.56 -17.70 -6.92
N ASP A 24 -3.72 -19.03 -6.96
CA ASP A 24 -2.84 -20.02 -6.28
C ASP A 24 -1.39 -20.08 -6.82
N GLY A 25 -1.08 -19.26 -7.82
CA GLY A 25 0.24 -19.11 -8.40
C GLY A 25 1.04 -18.04 -7.66
N ARG A 26 2.26 -18.41 -7.30
CA ARG A 26 3.34 -17.57 -6.74
C ARG A 26 3.83 -16.54 -7.76
N ASP A 27 2.92 -15.80 -8.38
CA ASP A 27 3.26 -14.62 -9.15
C ASP A 27 3.98 -13.64 -8.22
N ASP A 28 5.03 -13.01 -8.72
CA ASP A 28 5.85 -12.05 -7.99
C ASP A 28 5.08 -10.73 -7.79
N ALA A 29 3.99 -10.80 -7.03
CA ALA A 29 3.11 -9.68 -6.73
C ALA A 29 3.90 -8.55 -6.05
N ALA A 30 4.88 -8.90 -5.22
CA ALA A 30 5.76 -7.94 -4.56
C ALA A 30 6.61 -7.15 -5.57
N ALA A 31 7.28 -7.81 -6.54
CA ALA A 31 8.03 -7.09 -7.56
C ALA A 31 7.13 -6.22 -8.44
N ARG A 32 5.92 -6.70 -8.76
CA ARG A 32 4.95 -5.92 -9.53
C ARG A 32 4.45 -4.69 -8.76
N ILE A 33 4.11 -4.82 -7.47
CA ILE A 33 3.75 -3.70 -6.60
C ILE A 33 4.91 -2.68 -6.57
N GLY A 34 6.15 -3.14 -6.41
CA GLY A 34 7.33 -2.28 -6.41
C GLY A 34 7.54 -1.52 -7.73
N ALA A 35 7.33 -2.18 -8.87
CA ALA A 35 7.41 -1.53 -10.18
C ALA A 35 6.35 -0.44 -10.35
N ILE A 36 5.12 -0.70 -9.91
CA ILE A 36 3.99 0.23 -10.00
C ILE A 36 4.21 1.41 -9.05
N ALA A 37 4.65 1.16 -7.81
CA ALA A 37 4.99 2.20 -6.85
C ALA A 37 6.01 3.19 -7.44
N LYS A 38 7.04 2.69 -8.13
CA LYS A 38 8.01 3.54 -8.82
C LYS A 38 7.40 4.31 -10.00
N GLU A 39 6.54 3.67 -10.78
CA GLU A 39 5.88 4.28 -11.94
C GLU A 39 4.98 5.44 -11.54
N VAL A 40 4.26 5.32 -10.42
CA VAL A 40 3.35 6.36 -9.90
C VAL A 40 4.04 7.39 -8.99
N GLY A 41 5.37 7.32 -8.85
CA GLY A 41 6.15 8.30 -8.08
C GLY A 41 6.01 8.18 -6.56
N VAL A 42 5.72 6.98 -6.05
CA VAL A 42 5.71 6.72 -4.61
C VAL A 42 7.15 6.65 -4.11
N ASP A 43 7.47 7.53 -3.16
CA ASP A 43 8.74 7.55 -2.47
C ASP A 43 8.60 6.98 -1.05
N GLY A 44 9.70 6.43 -0.53
CA GLY A 44 9.78 5.90 0.84
C GLY A 44 9.54 4.39 0.94
N PRO A 45 9.78 3.81 2.13
CA PRO A 45 9.60 2.38 2.36
C PRO A 45 8.11 2.00 2.41
N PRO A 46 7.75 0.75 2.06
CA PRO A 46 6.41 0.24 2.29
C PRO A 46 6.00 0.34 3.76
N ILE A 47 4.76 0.73 4.00
CA ILE A 47 4.16 0.74 5.34
C ILE A 47 3.43 -0.58 5.53
N TYR A 48 3.89 -1.38 6.50
CA TYR A 48 3.29 -2.69 6.81
C TYR A 48 2.29 -2.63 7.98
N THR A 49 2.19 -1.48 8.64
CA THR A 49 1.27 -1.25 9.77
C THR A 49 -0.05 -0.71 9.24
N SER A 50 -1.17 -1.32 9.65
CA SER A 50 -2.51 -0.86 9.24
C SER A 50 -2.86 0.50 9.86
N TYR A 51 -3.80 1.22 9.25
CA TYR A 51 -4.30 2.49 9.81
C TYR A 51 -4.86 2.32 11.23
N LEU A 52 -5.52 1.19 11.53
CA LEU A 52 -6.04 0.91 12.86
C LEU A 52 -4.90 0.82 13.88
N GLU A 53 -3.85 0.06 13.57
CA GLU A 53 -2.68 -0.05 14.45
C GLU A 53 -2.00 1.31 14.64
N MET A 54 -1.82 2.09 13.56
CA MET A 54 -1.24 3.44 13.64
C MET A 54 -2.07 4.38 14.53
N LEU A 55 -3.41 4.32 14.44
CA LEU A 55 -4.30 5.10 15.30
C LEU A 55 -4.20 4.67 16.76
N LEU A 56 -4.09 3.37 17.03
CA LEU A 56 -3.92 2.85 18.39
C LEU A 56 -2.58 3.26 19.01
N PHE A 57 -1.50 3.36 18.22
CA PHE A 57 -0.20 3.85 18.68
C PHE A 57 -0.16 5.36 18.99
N LYS A 58 -1.04 6.15 18.37
CA LYS A 58 -1.14 7.59 18.64
C LYS A 58 -1.94 7.94 19.90
N ARG A 59 -2.65 6.97 20.48
CA ARG A 59 -3.46 7.15 21.69
C ARG A 59 -2.64 7.07 22.97
#